data_AF-A0A9E2I7R9-F1
#
_entry.id   AF-A0A9E2I7R9-F1
#
_cell.length_a   1.000
_cell.length_b   1.000
_cell.length_c   1.000
_cell.angle_alpha   90.00
_cell.angle_beta   90.00
_cell.angle_gamma   90.00
#
_symmetry.space_group_name_H-M   'P 1'
#
loop_
_entity.id
_entity.type
_entity.pdbx_description
1 polymer ?
#
loop_
_entity_poly.entity_id
_entity_poly.type
_entity_poly.pdbx_seq_one_letter_code
_entity_poly.pdbx_strand_id
1 'polypeptide(L)'
;MKSSELISIREPGAGREKETNQEKKEKLSIPEKIARAFTRQRYPLTEQGLELQRQVQEAIDNNDIARIEELQDQLPTVENPHLELYEDFELDDEQLQLYLKEHLANIQITKGCTHKCEFCAAGASDKVEFMPFPAVLKIMEYRLNNPSEKEQVLNDLFNEIQEKTGIDYSQERVGYGAVTYDEANYEGIMEQVAEILFNHIAYEQIKNLQKETNQEKKNYWYYRKINDTLIRMFHRAQPSPLLYYDSDPFDYQDKNFLHEDGRPANLADVIRIFYRNNKLIGGITTAGWSETNKVSQKAAEEIRKMYEENEKIFSANVNNFRISVNNTERVARRNYQDYVEMIKNVLTSLRGIPKKILMYQEENNTEFLIQVIDPLKKFIEENDFGLVVVESPKISSYSPDGGEDQEDHDVMACMPGYHIHPDGTIALQDFACDIRTHKGARPEDTGVKLFDHT
;
A
#
# COMPACT_ATOMS: atom_id res chain seq x y z
N MET A 1 24.18 -74.71 -4.30
CA MET A 1 23.38 -74.84 -3.06
C MET A 1 23.19 -73.45 -2.48
N LYS A 2 21.95 -72.95 -2.53
CA LYS A 2 21.55 -71.63 -2.04
C LYS A 2 21.03 -71.79 -0.61
N SER A 3 21.53 -71.02 0.34
CA SER A 3 20.93 -70.92 1.68
C SER A 3 19.72 -69.99 1.62
N SER A 4 18.57 -70.55 1.98
CA SER A 4 17.29 -69.86 2.15
C SER A 4 17.21 -69.24 3.54
N GLU A 5 17.24 -67.91 3.64
CA GLU A 5 16.82 -67.21 4.85
C GLU A 5 15.32 -66.91 4.78
N LEU A 6 14.60 -67.47 5.75
CA LEU A 6 13.18 -67.27 6.00
C LEU A 6 12.95 -65.88 6.57
N ILE A 7 12.26 -65.03 5.81
CA ILE A 7 11.73 -63.76 6.31
C ILE A 7 10.51 -64.05 7.20
N SER A 8 10.66 -63.81 8.49
CA SER A 8 9.56 -63.80 9.47
C SER A 8 8.70 -62.55 9.27
N ILE A 9 7.45 -62.76 8.87
CA ILE A 9 6.41 -61.73 8.87
C ILE A 9 5.98 -61.53 10.33
N ARG A 10 6.29 -60.37 10.90
CA ARG A 10 5.70 -59.93 12.17
C ARG A 10 4.37 -59.23 11.89
N GLU A 11 3.33 -59.68 12.59
CA GLU A 11 2.00 -59.07 12.60
C GLU A 11 2.05 -57.61 13.10
N PRO A 12 1.21 -56.71 12.56
CA PRO A 12 1.11 -55.35 13.05
C PRO A 12 0.48 -55.35 14.45
N GLY A 13 1.30 -55.01 15.44
CA GLY A 13 0.86 -54.81 16.81
C GLY A 13 -0.27 -53.78 16.91
N ALA A 14 -1.32 -54.19 17.62
CA ALA A 14 -2.49 -53.40 17.93
C ALA A 14 -2.15 -52.06 18.60
N GLY A 15 -2.87 -51.02 18.17
CA GLY A 15 -3.30 -49.90 19.01
C GLY A 15 -2.22 -49.19 19.81
N ARG A 16 -1.37 -48.41 19.14
CA ARG A 16 -1.00 -47.12 19.74
C ARG A 16 -2.20 -46.21 19.55
N GLU A 17 -2.94 -45.97 20.61
CA GLU A 17 -3.79 -44.80 20.73
C GLU A 17 -2.95 -43.60 20.31
N LYS A 18 -3.22 -43.10 19.10
CA LYS A 18 -2.96 -41.71 18.79
C LYS A 18 -3.97 -40.95 19.64
N GLU A 19 -3.63 -40.72 20.90
CA GLU A 19 -4.16 -39.57 21.62
C GLU A 19 -3.91 -38.38 20.69
N THR A 20 -5.00 -37.94 20.10
CA THR A 20 -5.03 -36.86 19.14
C THR A 20 -4.43 -35.63 19.81
N ASN A 21 -3.32 -35.14 19.26
CA ASN A 21 -2.71 -33.81 19.52
C ASN A 21 -3.68 -32.62 19.29
N GLN A 22 -4.98 -32.90 19.22
CA GLN A 22 -6.09 -32.00 18.95
C GLN A 22 -6.84 -31.62 20.25
N GLU A 23 -6.63 -32.33 21.37
CA GLU A 23 -7.37 -32.12 22.64
C GLU A 23 -6.61 -31.38 23.75
N LYS A 24 -5.43 -30.80 23.47
CA LYS A 24 -4.72 -29.87 24.37
C LYS A 24 -4.16 -28.62 23.69
N LYS A 25 -4.84 -28.10 22.66
CA LYS A 25 -4.68 -26.67 22.33
C LYS A 25 -5.55 -25.89 23.30
N GLU A 26 -5.05 -25.67 24.53
CA GLU A 26 -5.56 -24.59 25.36
C GLU A 26 -5.57 -23.34 24.48
N LYS A 27 -6.77 -22.78 24.25
CA LYS A 27 -6.90 -21.54 23.51
C LYS A 27 -6.24 -20.49 24.38
N LEU A 28 -5.00 -20.14 24.05
CA LEU A 28 -4.28 -19.02 24.65
C LEU A 28 -5.24 -17.84 24.82
N SER A 29 -5.22 -17.24 25.99
CA SER A 29 -5.91 -15.98 26.24
C SER A 29 -5.39 -14.90 25.27
N ILE A 30 -6.16 -13.83 25.10
CA ILE A 30 -5.73 -12.73 24.23
C ILE A 30 -4.42 -12.09 24.72
N PRO A 31 -4.25 -11.79 26.03
CA PRO A 31 -2.99 -11.26 26.55
C PRO A 31 -1.79 -12.17 26.24
N GLU A 32 -1.95 -13.50 26.39
CA GLU A 32 -0.88 -14.45 26.04
C GLU A 32 -0.54 -14.43 24.55
N LYS A 33 -1.52 -14.22 23.65
CA LYS A 33 -1.25 -14.11 22.21
C LYS A 33 -0.44 -12.86 21.90
N ILE A 34 -0.83 -11.72 22.47
CA ILE A 34 -0.14 -10.43 22.29
C ILE A 34 1.29 -10.54 22.84
N ALA A 35 1.45 -11.06 24.06
CA ALA A 35 2.75 -11.29 24.69
C ALA A 35 3.67 -12.15 23.82
N ARG A 36 3.18 -13.28 23.31
CA ARG A 36 3.96 -14.17 22.44
C ARG A 36 4.24 -13.58 21.06
N ALA A 37 3.40 -12.66 20.58
CA ALA A 37 3.63 -11.94 19.33
C ALA A 37 4.77 -10.92 19.52
N PHE A 38 4.74 -10.16 20.62
CA PHE A 38 5.77 -9.20 20.99
C PHE A 38 7.15 -9.84 21.17
N THR A 39 7.25 -11.04 21.77
CA THR A 39 8.55 -11.73 21.89
C THR A 39 9.11 -12.26 20.56
N ARG A 40 8.32 -12.28 19.49
CA ARG A 40 8.72 -12.76 18.15
C ARG A 40 8.89 -11.65 17.12
N GLN A 41 8.62 -10.41 17.51
CA GLN A 41 8.74 -9.26 16.64
C GLN A 41 10.21 -9.12 16.18
N ARG A 42 10.43 -8.55 14.99
CA ARG A 42 11.74 -8.54 14.31
C ARG A 42 12.30 -7.14 14.03
N TYR A 43 11.57 -6.12 14.44
CA TYR A 43 12.02 -4.75 14.34
C TYR A 43 12.92 -4.44 15.54
N PRO A 44 14.01 -3.67 15.41
CA PRO A 44 14.89 -3.40 16.54
C PRO A 44 14.15 -2.75 17.74
N LEU A 45 14.49 -3.16 18.96
CA LEU A 45 13.89 -2.69 20.22
C LEU A 45 14.85 -1.79 20.98
N THR A 46 14.33 -0.75 21.60
CA THR A 46 15.07 0.08 22.57
C THR A 46 15.46 -0.72 23.80
N GLU A 47 16.34 -0.18 24.66
CA GLU A 47 16.64 -0.79 25.96
C GLU A 47 15.36 -1.06 26.78
N GLN A 48 14.39 -0.14 26.74
CA GLN A 48 13.09 -0.32 27.39
C GLN A 48 12.29 -1.47 26.75
N GLY A 49 12.27 -1.53 25.41
CA GLY A 49 11.62 -2.63 24.68
C GLY A 49 12.24 -3.98 24.98
N LEU A 50 13.57 -4.07 25.04
CA LEU A 50 14.32 -5.29 25.37
C LEU A 50 14.05 -5.76 26.80
N GLU A 51 14.00 -4.83 27.76
CA GLU A 51 13.69 -5.16 29.16
C GLU A 51 12.25 -5.65 29.31
N LEU A 52 11.27 -5.00 28.66
CA LEU A 52 9.89 -5.49 28.63
C LEU A 52 9.82 -6.87 27.97
N GLN A 53 10.50 -7.07 26.84
CA GLN A 53 10.52 -8.35 26.14
C GLN A 53 11.08 -9.46 27.03
N ARG A 54 12.13 -9.18 27.82
CA ARG A 54 12.70 -10.10 28.81
C ARG A 54 11.70 -10.47 29.90
N GLN A 55 10.99 -9.49 30.48
CA GLN A 55 9.98 -9.73 31.51
C GLN A 55 8.82 -10.58 30.98
N VAL A 56 8.37 -10.28 29.76
CA VAL A 56 7.29 -11.02 29.08
C VAL A 56 7.73 -12.45 28.79
N GLN A 57 8.96 -12.63 28.30
CA GLN A 57 9.51 -13.95 28.02
C GLN A 57 9.66 -14.79 29.30
N GLU A 58 10.13 -14.20 30.39
CA GLU A 58 10.21 -14.84 31.70
C GLU A 58 8.82 -15.28 32.22
N ALA A 59 7.80 -14.42 32.08
CA ALA A 59 6.43 -14.75 32.46
C ALA A 59 5.86 -15.91 31.59
N ILE A 60 6.13 -15.90 30.29
CA ILE A 60 5.74 -16.98 29.36
C ILE A 60 6.41 -18.30 29.75
N ASP A 61 7.71 -18.29 30.03
CA ASP A 61 8.48 -19.50 30.34
C ASP A 61 8.08 -20.12 31.68
N ASN A 62 7.67 -19.28 32.64
CA ASN A 62 7.14 -19.70 33.94
C ASN A 62 5.64 -20.04 33.93
N ASN A 63 4.94 -19.87 32.79
CA ASN A 63 3.47 -19.93 32.69
C ASN A 63 2.74 -19.05 33.72
N ASP A 64 3.30 -17.87 34.01
CA ASP A 64 2.73 -16.91 34.95
C ASP A 64 1.69 -16.01 34.25
N ILE A 65 0.46 -16.51 34.16
CA ILE A 65 -0.64 -15.81 33.46
C ILE A 65 -0.99 -14.49 34.16
N ALA A 66 -0.97 -14.46 35.49
CA ALA A 66 -1.25 -13.23 36.24
C ALA A 66 -0.23 -12.14 35.90
N ARG A 67 1.06 -12.50 35.78
CA ARG A 67 2.08 -11.55 35.35
C ARG A 67 1.90 -11.07 33.91
N ILE A 68 1.47 -11.94 33.00
CA ILE A 68 1.14 -11.54 31.62
C ILE A 68 -0.01 -10.53 31.60
N GLU A 69 -1.05 -10.75 32.40
CA GLU A 69 -2.19 -9.83 32.54
C GLU A 69 -1.75 -8.48 33.13
N GLU A 70 -0.87 -8.46 34.13
CA GLU A 70 -0.29 -7.23 34.68
C GLU A 70 0.53 -6.42 33.65
N LEU A 71 1.19 -7.11 32.72
CA LEU A 71 2.02 -6.48 31.68
C LEU A 71 1.21 -6.05 30.46
N GLN A 72 -0.07 -6.43 30.35
CA GLN A 72 -0.86 -6.26 29.13
C GLN A 72 -0.91 -4.82 28.63
N ASP A 73 -1.10 -3.84 29.52
CA ASP A 73 -1.20 -2.42 29.16
C ASP A 73 0.13 -1.80 28.69
N GLN A 74 1.24 -2.54 28.83
CA GLN A 74 2.55 -2.14 28.34
C GLN A 74 2.89 -2.82 27.01
N LEU A 75 2.12 -3.83 26.59
CA LEU A 75 2.38 -4.56 25.36
C LEU A 75 1.87 -3.78 24.14
N PRO A 76 2.67 -3.69 23.06
CA PRO A 76 2.26 -2.98 21.86
C PRO A 76 1.12 -3.70 21.14
N THR A 77 0.12 -2.92 20.74
CA THR A 77 -1.01 -3.35 19.90
C THR A 77 -1.24 -2.38 18.75
N VAL A 78 -2.07 -2.77 17.76
CA VAL A 78 -2.46 -1.85 16.66
C VAL A 78 -3.14 -0.58 17.19
N GLU A 79 -3.97 -0.72 18.22
CA GLU A 79 -4.64 0.40 18.88
C GLU A 79 -3.69 1.28 19.71
N ASN A 80 -2.73 0.66 20.40
CA ASN A 80 -1.75 1.31 21.25
C ASN A 80 -0.34 0.79 20.95
N PRO A 81 0.37 1.39 19.96
CA PRO A 81 1.55 0.77 19.38
C PRO A 81 2.82 0.87 20.22
N HIS A 82 2.86 1.71 21.25
CA HIS A 82 4.03 1.91 22.11
C HIS A 82 5.35 2.10 21.31
N LEU A 83 5.39 3.12 20.45
CA LEU A 83 6.52 3.37 19.54
C LEU A 83 7.85 3.65 20.27
N GLU A 84 7.80 4.06 21.54
CA GLU A 84 8.94 4.22 22.42
C GLU A 84 9.70 2.90 22.71
N LEU A 85 9.08 1.73 22.48
CA LEU A 85 9.72 0.43 22.66
C LEU A 85 10.60 0.03 21.47
N TYR A 86 10.51 0.74 20.35
CA TYR A 86 11.15 0.41 19.08
C TYR A 86 12.23 1.43 18.74
N GLU A 87 13.38 0.96 18.28
CA GLU A 87 14.48 1.86 17.88
C GLU A 87 14.06 2.76 16.73
N ASP A 88 14.73 3.91 16.63
CA ASP A 88 14.69 4.71 15.41
C ASP A 88 15.55 4.05 14.32
N PHE A 89 15.65 4.72 13.18
CA PHE A 89 16.38 4.19 12.03
C PHE A 89 17.88 4.16 12.25
N GLU A 90 18.54 3.15 11.67
CA GLU A 90 19.98 2.98 11.70
C GLU A 90 20.68 3.80 10.60
N LEU A 91 20.30 5.08 10.50
CA LEU A 91 20.80 6.03 9.52
C LEU A 91 21.34 7.25 10.26
N ASP A 92 22.46 7.80 9.79
CA ASP A 92 22.91 9.10 10.28
C ASP A 92 22.00 10.25 9.79
N ASP A 93 22.14 11.44 10.38
CA ASP A 93 21.30 12.60 10.03
C ASP A 93 21.39 12.94 8.54
N GLU A 94 22.55 12.81 7.90
CA GLU A 94 22.74 13.12 6.48
C GLU A 94 21.97 12.12 5.61
N GLN A 95 22.08 10.84 5.92
CA GLN A 95 21.36 9.75 5.25
C GLN A 95 19.85 9.85 5.46
N LEU A 96 19.40 10.18 6.67
CA LEU A 96 17.99 10.42 6.99
C LEU A 96 17.41 11.56 6.16
N GLN A 97 18.15 12.67 6.05
CA GLN A 97 17.75 13.78 5.19
C GLN A 97 17.75 13.38 3.71
N LEU A 98 18.70 12.56 3.26
CA LEU A 98 18.79 12.16 1.87
C LEU A 98 17.67 11.19 1.46
N TYR A 99 17.48 10.12 2.22
CA TYR A 99 16.65 8.97 1.83
C TYR A 99 15.19 9.09 2.24
N LEU A 100 14.91 9.72 3.40
CA LEU A 100 13.56 9.81 3.94
C LEU A 100 12.93 11.18 3.79
N LYS A 101 13.60 12.17 3.19
CA LYS A 101 13.03 13.53 3.05
C LYS A 101 12.45 13.81 1.67
N GLU A 102 13.28 14.27 0.74
CA GLU A 102 12.78 14.86 -0.52
C GLU A 102 12.62 13.83 -1.63
N HIS A 103 13.47 12.81 -1.63
CA HIS A 103 13.57 11.84 -2.70
C HIS A 103 12.84 10.55 -2.39
N LEU A 104 12.30 10.36 -1.18
CA LEU A 104 11.50 9.17 -0.89
C LEU A 104 10.25 9.18 -1.77
N ALA A 105 10.19 8.27 -2.72
CA ALA A 105 9.04 8.12 -3.58
C ALA A 105 8.07 7.09 -3.00
N ASN A 106 8.58 6.00 -2.41
CA ASN A 106 7.76 4.81 -2.14
C ASN A 106 8.13 4.03 -0.88
N ILE A 107 7.11 3.60 -0.13
CA ILE A 107 7.22 2.62 0.96
C ILE A 107 6.52 1.34 0.51
N GLN A 108 7.27 0.22 0.44
CA GLN A 108 6.72 -1.08 0.07
C GLN A 108 6.43 -1.90 1.32
N ILE A 109 5.16 -2.18 1.57
CA ILE A 109 4.73 -3.00 2.71
C ILE A 109 4.85 -4.51 2.44
N THR A 110 4.95 -4.89 1.17
CA THR A 110 5.04 -6.28 0.70
C THR A 110 6.07 -6.41 -0.41
N LYS A 111 6.75 -7.56 -0.49
CA LYS A 111 7.73 -7.91 -1.53
C LYS A 111 7.58 -9.39 -1.89
N GLY A 112 7.47 -9.71 -3.18
CA GLY A 112 7.24 -11.07 -3.69
C GLY A 112 5.77 -11.43 -3.89
N CYS A 113 5.47 -12.27 -4.89
CA CYS A 113 4.09 -12.49 -5.37
C CYS A 113 3.63 -13.93 -5.13
N THR A 114 2.57 -14.14 -4.34
CA THR A 114 1.94 -15.48 -4.30
C THR A 114 1.27 -15.85 -5.63
N HIS A 115 0.96 -14.86 -6.46
CA HIS A 115 0.18 -15.02 -7.68
C HIS A 115 1.00 -15.25 -8.95
N LYS A 116 2.34 -15.14 -8.88
CA LYS A 116 3.27 -15.41 -9.98
C LYS A 116 2.90 -14.68 -11.28
N CYS A 117 2.51 -13.41 -11.15
CA CYS A 117 2.13 -12.53 -12.25
C CYS A 117 3.32 -12.21 -13.17
N GLU A 118 3.10 -12.09 -14.49
CA GLU A 118 4.16 -11.65 -15.43
C GLU A 118 4.33 -10.11 -15.48
N PHE A 119 3.42 -9.37 -14.83
CA PHE A 119 3.42 -7.90 -14.79
C PHE A 119 4.30 -7.32 -13.67
N CYS A 120 4.89 -8.19 -12.86
CA CYS A 120 5.64 -7.84 -11.67
C CYS A 120 7.06 -7.39 -12.10
N ALA A 121 7.51 -6.22 -11.65
CA ALA A 121 8.78 -5.63 -12.04
C ALA A 121 9.98 -6.46 -11.58
N ALA A 122 9.90 -7.17 -10.43
CA ALA A 122 10.85 -8.19 -10.03
C ALA A 122 10.27 -9.60 -10.15
N GLY A 123 11.16 -10.59 -10.26
CA GLY A 123 10.76 -11.99 -10.33
C GLY A 123 9.94 -12.39 -9.11
N ALA A 124 8.75 -12.95 -9.35
CA ALA A 124 7.89 -13.46 -8.29
C ALA A 124 8.60 -14.57 -7.49
N SER A 125 9.04 -14.25 -6.27
CA SER A 125 9.49 -15.25 -5.31
C SER A 125 8.30 -16.12 -4.85
N ASP A 126 8.57 -17.35 -4.41
CA ASP A 126 7.52 -18.22 -3.85
C ASP A 126 7.02 -17.75 -2.46
N LYS A 127 7.71 -16.79 -1.82
CA LYS A 127 7.42 -16.32 -0.46
C LYS A 127 7.28 -14.80 -0.45
N VAL A 128 6.14 -14.33 0.06
CA VAL A 128 5.91 -12.91 0.33
C VAL A 128 6.62 -12.49 1.62
N GLU A 129 7.38 -11.42 1.52
CA GLU A 129 7.99 -10.70 2.64
C GLU A 129 7.10 -9.50 3.01
N PHE A 130 6.96 -9.26 4.30
CA PHE A 130 6.06 -8.24 4.86
C PHE A 130 6.88 -7.27 5.70
N MET A 131 6.62 -5.98 5.52
CA MET A 131 7.23 -4.95 6.35
C MET A 131 6.66 -5.07 7.77
N PRO A 132 7.49 -5.13 8.82
CA PRO A 132 7.00 -5.09 10.19
C PRO A 132 6.14 -3.85 10.42
N PHE A 133 4.99 -3.99 11.08
CA PHE A 133 4.09 -2.87 11.31
C PHE A 133 4.74 -1.71 12.11
N PRO A 134 5.61 -1.95 13.11
CA PRO A 134 6.38 -0.88 13.76
C PRO A 134 7.23 -0.06 12.78
N ALA A 135 7.81 -0.70 11.76
CA ALA A 135 8.59 0.00 10.74
C ALA A 135 7.71 0.98 9.94
N VAL A 136 6.50 0.55 9.54
CA VAL A 136 5.53 1.42 8.86
C VAL A 136 5.22 2.65 9.73
N LEU A 137 4.96 2.44 11.02
CA LEU A 137 4.66 3.51 11.96
C LEU A 137 5.83 4.48 12.15
N LYS A 138 7.05 3.97 12.37
CA LYS A 138 8.27 4.79 12.50
C LYS A 138 8.55 5.63 11.25
N ILE A 139 8.35 5.05 10.06
CA ILE A 139 8.51 5.82 8.80
C ILE A 139 7.50 6.96 8.77
N MET A 140 6.26 6.69 9.14
CA MET A 140 5.23 7.73 9.18
C MET A 140 5.47 8.80 10.23
N GLU A 141 5.89 8.42 11.43
CA GLU A 141 6.25 9.35 12.50
C GLU A 141 7.38 10.29 12.06
N TYR A 142 8.48 9.73 11.52
CA TYR A 142 9.59 10.53 11.02
C TYR A 142 9.14 11.52 9.93
N ARG A 143 8.35 11.07 8.96
CA ARG A 143 7.85 11.91 7.86
C ARG A 143 6.91 13.02 8.32
N LEU A 144 6.11 12.77 9.35
CA LEU A 144 5.23 13.79 9.93
C LEU A 144 6.02 14.87 10.66
N ASN A 145 7.08 14.47 11.37
CA ASN A 145 7.92 15.38 12.12
C ASN A 145 8.95 16.11 11.25
N ASN A 146 9.25 15.60 10.05
CA ASN A 146 10.29 16.13 9.16
C ASN A 146 9.77 16.35 7.73
N PRO A 147 8.83 17.28 7.51
CA PRO A 147 8.40 17.62 6.15
C PRO A 147 9.58 18.17 5.32
N SER A 148 9.61 17.82 4.04
CA SER A 148 10.54 18.38 3.06
C SER A 148 10.37 19.89 2.92
N GLU A 149 11.37 20.60 2.40
CA GLU A 149 11.25 22.04 2.14
C GLU A 149 10.07 22.32 1.19
N LYS A 150 9.89 21.47 0.17
CA LYS A 150 8.76 21.54 -0.75
C LYS A 150 7.41 21.37 -0.02
N GLU A 151 7.30 20.40 0.90
CA GLU A 151 6.09 20.23 1.69
C GLU A 151 5.85 21.40 2.65
N GLN A 152 6.91 21.98 3.24
CA GLN A 152 6.80 23.16 4.09
C GLN A 152 6.29 24.36 3.29
N VAL A 153 6.91 24.67 2.15
CA VAL A 153 6.47 25.75 1.25
C VAL A 153 5.02 25.54 0.79
N LEU A 154 4.63 24.29 0.50
CA LEU A 154 3.24 23.98 0.13
C LEU A 154 2.29 24.13 1.31
N ASN A 155 2.66 23.69 2.51
CA ASN A 155 1.85 23.87 3.71
C ASN A 155 1.67 25.36 4.04
N ASP A 156 2.73 26.15 3.95
CA ASP A 156 2.69 27.59 4.16
C ASP A 156 1.78 28.26 3.11
N LEU A 157 1.92 27.87 1.84
CA LEU A 157 1.05 28.32 0.76
C LEU A 157 -0.43 28.01 1.04
N PHE A 158 -0.75 26.78 1.46
CA PHE A 158 -2.12 26.39 1.75
C PHE A 158 -2.69 27.07 3.00
N ASN A 159 -1.88 27.27 4.02
CA ASN A 159 -2.27 28.04 5.20
C ASN A 159 -2.58 29.49 4.80
N GLU A 160 -1.73 30.13 3.97
CA GLU A 160 -1.97 31.48 3.49
C GLU A 160 -3.25 31.56 2.63
N ILE A 161 -3.50 30.58 1.77
CA ILE A 161 -4.73 30.49 1.00
C ILE A 161 -5.94 30.37 1.94
N GLN A 162 -5.89 29.50 2.94
CA GLN A 162 -6.97 29.34 3.92
C GLN A 162 -7.23 30.63 4.71
N GLU A 163 -6.19 31.30 5.19
CA GLU A 163 -6.32 32.54 5.93
C GLU A 163 -6.93 33.68 5.09
N LYS A 164 -6.54 33.79 3.81
CA LYS A 164 -6.98 34.89 2.94
C LYS A 164 -8.32 34.65 2.28
N THR A 165 -8.60 33.40 1.90
CA THR A 165 -9.77 33.06 1.08
C THR A 165 -10.85 32.30 1.86
N GLY A 166 -10.50 31.77 3.04
CA GLY A 166 -11.33 30.82 3.79
C GLY A 166 -11.34 29.40 3.19
N ILE A 167 -10.64 29.16 2.08
CA ILE A 167 -10.53 27.83 1.46
C ILE A 167 -9.52 26.98 2.23
N ASP A 168 -10.03 25.97 2.92
CA ASP A 168 -9.18 24.96 3.55
C ASP A 168 -8.84 23.85 2.56
N TYR A 169 -7.72 24.00 1.85
CA TYR A 169 -7.20 22.97 0.95
C TYR A 169 -6.80 21.67 1.66
N SER A 170 -6.68 21.66 3.00
CA SER A 170 -6.49 20.43 3.78
C SER A 170 -7.80 19.64 3.94
N GLN A 171 -8.94 20.33 3.95
CA GLN A 171 -10.30 19.76 3.93
C GLN A 171 -10.80 19.52 2.49
N GLU A 172 -10.28 20.24 1.49
CA GLU A 172 -10.59 20.11 0.06
C GLU A 172 -9.69 19.11 -0.69
N ARG A 173 -8.82 18.37 0.02
CA ARG A 173 -8.08 17.21 -0.55
C ARG A 173 -8.98 16.22 -1.29
N VAL A 174 -10.27 16.32 -1.00
CA VAL A 174 -11.39 15.55 -1.47
C VAL A 174 -11.70 15.74 -2.95
N GLY A 175 -11.04 14.91 -3.74
CA GLY A 175 -11.52 14.51 -5.06
C GLY A 175 -11.37 15.59 -6.12
N TYR A 176 -10.87 15.18 -7.28
CA TYR A 176 -11.04 15.93 -8.52
C TYR A 176 -12.54 16.10 -8.81
N GLY A 177 -13.19 17.12 -8.23
CA GLY A 177 -14.53 17.56 -8.66
C GLY A 177 -15.64 17.73 -7.63
N ALA A 178 -15.39 18.22 -6.40
CA ALA A 178 -16.51 18.60 -5.53
C ALA A 178 -16.20 19.76 -4.58
N VAL A 179 -15.88 20.92 -5.15
CA VAL A 179 -16.24 22.18 -4.52
C VAL A 179 -17.18 22.90 -5.46
N THR A 180 -18.47 22.89 -5.11
CA THR A 180 -19.44 23.79 -5.71
C THR A 180 -19.18 25.17 -5.12
N TYR A 181 -18.25 25.90 -5.73
CA TYR A 181 -18.15 27.32 -5.47
C TYR A 181 -19.43 27.99 -5.98
N ASP A 182 -19.93 28.99 -5.25
CA ASP A 182 -20.89 29.91 -5.84
C ASP A 182 -20.19 30.55 -7.05
N GLU A 183 -20.68 30.27 -8.27
CA GLU A 183 -20.07 30.76 -9.52
C GLU A 183 -19.89 32.29 -9.48
N ALA A 184 -20.72 33.00 -8.71
CA ALA A 184 -20.63 34.45 -8.54
C ALA A 184 -19.35 34.92 -7.81
N ASN A 185 -18.73 34.09 -6.98
CA ASN A 185 -17.54 34.44 -6.19
C ASN A 185 -16.28 33.64 -6.58
N TYR A 186 -16.41 32.62 -7.44
CA TYR A 186 -15.30 31.75 -7.80
C TYR A 186 -14.13 32.48 -8.47
N GLU A 187 -14.41 33.38 -9.42
CA GLU A 187 -13.35 34.15 -10.10
C GLU A 187 -12.54 35.01 -9.11
N GLY A 188 -13.20 35.73 -8.21
CA GLY A 188 -12.52 36.60 -7.24
C GLY A 188 -11.72 35.84 -6.18
N ILE A 189 -12.14 34.63 -5.81
CA ILE A 189 -11.37 33.77 -4.91
C ILE A 189 -10.16 33.17 -5.64
N MET A 190 -10.35 32.69 -6.87
CA MET A 190 -9.26 32.10 -7.65
C MET A 190 -8.22 33.12 -8.12
N GLU A 191 -8.61 34.39 -8.30
CA GLU A 191 -7.67 35.51 -8.49
C GLU A 191 -6.72 35.66 -7.29
N GLN A 192 -7.26 35.60 -6.07
CA GLN A 192 -6.46 35.66 -4.85
C GLN A 192 -5.55 34.43 -4.71
N VAL A 193 -6.06 33.23 -4.99
CA VAL A 193 -5.26 31.99 -5.00
C VAL A 193 -4.12 32.10 -6.03
N ALA A 194 -4.39 32.61 -7.23
CA ALA A 194 -3.38 32.81 -8.27
C ALA A 194 -2.33 33.85 -7.83
N GLU A 195 -2.74 34.94 -7.20
CA GLU A 195 -1.82 35.95 -6.66
C GLU A 195 -0.87 35.38 -5.60
N ILE A 196 -1.40 34.63 -4.63
CA ILE A 196 -0.62 33.95 -3.59
C ILE A 196 0.38 32.97 -4.21
N LEU A 197 -0.07 32.18 -5.20
CA LEU A 197 0.77 31.29 -5.99
C LEU A 197 1.91 32.00 -6.72
N PHE A 198 1.62 33.15 -7.36
CA PHE A 198 2.63 33.94 -8.06
C PHE A 198 3.72 34.46 -7.12
N ASN A 199 3.38 34.69 -5.85
CA ASN A 199 4.33 35.12 -4.83
C ASN A 199 5.21 33.96 -4.33
N HIS A 200 4.72 32.72 -4.37
CA HIS A 200 5.42 31.54 -3.85
C HIS A 200 6.25 30.78 -4.92
N ILE A 201 5.78 30.73 -6.16
CA ILE A 201 6.44 29.98 -7.24
C ILE A 201 7.28 30.93 -8.08
N ALA A 202 8.58 30.65 -8.20
CA ALA A 202 9.50 31.41 -9.04
C ALA A 202 8.93 31.65 -10.45
N TYR A 203 8.76 32.93 -10.78
CA TYR A 203 8.19 33.54 -12.00
C TYR A 203 8.47 32.82 -13.34
N GLU A 204 9.60 32.10 -13.47
CA GLU A 204 10.02 31.41 -14.70
C GLU A 204 9.16 30.18 -15.08
N GLN A 205 8.65 29.40 -14.12
CA GLN A 205 7.81 28.23 -14.44
C GLN A 205 6.42 28.63 -14.96
N ILE A 206 5.94 29.79 -14.52
CA ILE A 206 4.60 30.32 -14.81
C ILE A 206 4.56 31.07 -16.16
N LYS A 207 5.68 31.69 -16.56
CA LYS A 207 5.81 32.37 -17.86
C LYS A 207 5.53 31.45 -19.06
N ASN A 208 5.75 30.14 -18.89
CA ASN A 208 5.41 29.13 -19.89
C ASN A 208 3.90 28.81 -19.92
N LEU A 209 3.22 28.81 -18.77
CA LEU A 209 1.76 28.64 -18.69
C LEU A 209 0.99 29.85 -19.24
N GLN A 210 1.52 31.07 -19.05
CA GLN A 210 0.94 32.31 -19.60
C GLN A 210 1.04 32.40 -21.13
N LYS A 211 2.06 31.79 -21.76
CA LYS A 211 2.23 31.82 -23.22
C LYS A 211 1.12 31.06 -23.98
N GLU A 212 0.49 30.07 -23.36
CA GLU A 212 -0.54 29.24 -24.02
C GLU A 212 -1.96 29.86 -23.98
N THR A 213 -2.17 30.94 -23.22
CA THR A 213 -3.52 31.35 -22.80
C THR A 213 -3.90 32.81 -23.16
N ASN A 214 -3.67 33.25 -24.41
CA ASN A 214 -4.31 34.47 -24.96
C ASN A 214 -5.60 34.17 -25.75
N GLN A 215 -6.80 34.46 -25.20
CA GLN A 215 -8.13 34.65 -25.83
C GLN A 215 -9.28 34.43 -24.82
N GLU A 216 -9.85 35.56 -24.36
CA GLU A 216 -11.16 35.96 -23.80
C GLU A 216 -12.30 34.96 -23.43
N LYS A 217 -12.14 33.63 -23.54
CA LYS A 217 -13.02 32.62 -22.89
C LYS A 217 -12.27 31.84 -21.80
N LYS A 218 -11.21 32.44 -21.26
CA LYS A 218 -10.09 31.73 -20.61
C LYS A 218 -10.08 31.74 -19.08
N ASN A 219 -10.87 32.55 -18.38
CA ASN A 219 -10.74 32.70 -16.92
C ASN A 219 -11.04 31.40 -16.15
N TYR A 220 -12.21 30.80 -16.35
CA TYR A 220 -12.58 29.56 -15.64
C TYR A 220 -11.62 28.40 -15.91
N TRP A 221 -11.26 28.14 -17.18
CA TRP A 221 -10.35 27.06 -17.54
C TRP A 221 -8.91 27.32 -17.10
N TYR A 222 -8.49 28.59 -17.04
CA TYR A 222 -7.19 29.00 -16.51
C TYR A 222 -7.10 28.74 -15.01
N TYR A 223 -8.06 29.20 -14.23
CA TYR A 223 -8.13 28.97 -12.80
C TYR A 223 -8.29 27.49 -12.46
N ARG A 224 -9.07 26.74 -13.24
CA ARG A 224 -9.14 25.28 -13.12
C ARG A 224 -7.78 24.61 -13.35
N LYS A 225 -7.04 25.00 -14.39
CA LYS A 225 -5.68 24.47 -14.65
C LYS A 225 -4.71 24.80 -13.51
N ILE A 226 -4.80 26.00 -12.94
CA ILE A 226 -4.00 26.39 -11.76
C ILE A 226 -4.33 25.48 -10.58
N ASN A 227 -5.62 25.30 -10.28
CA ASN A 227 -6.07 24.45 -9.19
C ASN A 227 -5.62 22.98 -9.38
N ASP A 228 -5.79 22.43 -10.59
CA ASP A 228 -5.33 21.08 -10.93
C ASP A 228 -3.80 20.95 -10.79
N THR A 229 -3.05 22.00 -11.14
CA THR A 229 -1.59 22.03 -11.02
C THR A 229 -1.16 22.04 -9.56
N LEU A 230 -1.81 22.86 -8.72
CA LEU A 230 -1.60 22.91 -7.27
C LEU A 230 -1.83 21.54 -6.61
N ILE A 231 -2.97 20.92 -6.92
CA ILE A 231 -3.34 19.60 -6.45
C ILE A 231 -2.27 18.58 -6.87
N ARG A 232 -1.81 18.60 -8.13
CA ARG A 232 -0.74 17.71 -8.61
C ARG A 232 0.62 17.97 -7.96
N MET A 233 1.00 19.23 -7.77
CA MET A 233 2.25 19.59 -7.08
C MET A 233 2.24 19.08 -5.65
N PHE A 234 1.10 19.22 -4.96
CA PHE A 234 0.92 18.68 -3.62
C PHE A 234 1.02 17.15 -3.58
N HIS A 235 0.28 16.46 -4.45
CA HIS A 235 0.32 14.99 -4.50
C HIS A 235 1.69 14.42 -4.88
N ARG A 236 2.50 15.15 -5.66
CA ARG A 236 3.86 14.74 -6.06
C ARG A 236 4.92 15.09 -5.02
N ALA A 237 4.65 16.05 -4.14
CA ALA A 237 5.59 16.45 -3.11
C ALA A 237 5.53 15.57 -1.86
N GLN A 238 4.46 14.80 -1.68
CA GLN A 238 4.31 13.90 -0.55
C GLN A 238 4.73 12.47 -0.90
N PRO A 239 5.68 11.87 -0.16
CA PRO A 239 5.89 10.44 -0.22
C PRO A 239 4.59 9.74 0.10
N SER A 240 4.21 8.82 -0.77
CA SER A 240 2.97 8.10 -0.68
C SER A 240 3.31 6.62 -0.72
N PRO A 241 2.69 5.76 0.12
CA PRO A 241 2.82 4.34 -0.06
C PRO A 241 2.15 4.01 -1.40
N LEU A 242 2.96 3.66 -2.39
CA LEU A 242 2.46 2.95 -3.55
C LEU A 242 2.35 1.50 -3.15
N LEU A 243 1.10 1.09 -2.93
CA LEU A 243 0.73 -0.30 -2.68
C LEU A 243 0.62 -0.99 -4.03
N TYR A 244 1.77 -0.98 -4.70
CA TYR A 244 1.98 -1.32 -6.08
C TYR A 244 3.44 -1.74 -6.23
N TYR A 245 3.72 -3.04 -6.12
CA TYR A 245 4.99 -3.68 -6.52
C TYR A 245 4.92 -5.17 -6.19
N ASP A 246 5.31 -6.04 -7.13
CA ASP A 246 5.56 -7.50 -7.05
C ASP A 246 4.69 -8.38 -6.14
N SER A 247 3.56 -7.91 -5.63
CA SER A 247 2.82 -8.55 -4.54
C SER A 247 1.42 -7.96 -4.46
N ASP A 248 0.46 -8.76 -4.01
CA ASP A 248 -0.87 -8.24 -3.74
C ASP A 248 -0.85 -7.54 -2.37
N PRO A 249 -1.11 -6.23 -2.27
CA PRO A 249 -1.07 -5.53 -0.99
C PRO A 249 -2.06 -6.10 0.02
N PHE A 250 -3.13 -6.78 -0.44
CA PHE A 250 -4.08 -7.45 0.44
C PHE A 250 -3.53 -8.71 1.11
N ASP A 251 -2.39 -9.24 0.66
CA ASP A 251 -1.69 -10.30 1.36
C ASP A 251 -0.97 -9.78 2.63
N TYR A 252 -0.82 -8.46 2.79
CA TYR A 252 -0.13 -7.86 3.93
C TYR A 252 -0.73 -8.29 5.27
N GLN A 253 0.13 -8.88 6.11
CA GLN A 253 -0.19 -9.23 7.48
C GLN A 253 1.06 -9.28 8.36
N ASP A 254 1.05 -8.54 9.46
CA ASP A 254 2.04 -8.72 10.53
C ASP A 254 1.47 -9.60 11.64
N LYS A 255 1.94 -10.85 11.72
CA LYS A 255 1.50 -11.82 12.73
C LYS A 255 2.11 -11.59 14.11
N ASN A 256 3.10 -10.71 14.20
CA ASN A 256 3.80 -10.38 15.43
C ASN A 256 3.34 -9.04 16.02
N PHE A 257 2.43 -8.34 15.34
CA PHE A 257 1.82 -7.10 15.83
C PHE A 257 0.29 -7.26 15.80
N LEU A 258 -0.31 -7.41 16.97
CA LEU A 258 -1.73 -7.79 17.09
C LEU A 258 -2.58 -6.61 17.56
N HIS A 259 -3.85 -6.63 17.22
CA HIS A 259 -4.91 -5.86 17.84
C HIS A 259 -5.16 -6.34 19.28
N GLU A 260 -5.84 -5.50 20.06
CA GLU A 260 -6.35 -5.85 21.39
C GLU A 260 -7.29 -7.07 21.40
N ASP A 261 -7.90 -7.43 20.27
CA ASP A 261 -8.73 -8.65 20.11
C ASP A 261 -7.91 -9.90 19.72
N GLY A 262 -6.59 -9.77 19.55
CA GLY A 262 -5.66 -10.82 19.15
C GLY A 262 -5.61 -11.09 17.65
N ARG A 263 -6.29 -10.29 16.81
CA ARG A 263 -6.13 -10.34 15.35
C ARG A 263 -4.80 -9.69 14.95
N PRO A 264 -4.10 -10.21 13.94
CA PRO A 264 -2.91 -9.55 13.39
C PRO A 264 -3.21 -8.30 12.57
N ALA A 265 -2.28 -7.34 12.57
CA ALA A 265 -2.33 -6.15 11.72
C ALA A 265 -2.42 -6.53 10.24
N ASN A 266 -3.15 -5.74 9.46
CA ASN A 266 -3.40 -5.97 8.04
C ASN A 266 -3.32 -4.67 7.21
N LEU A 267 -3.61 -4.77 5.91
CA LEU A 267 -3.54 -3.62 4.99
C LEU A 267 -4.43 -2.44 5.41
N ALA A 268 -5.63 -2.70 5.94
CA ALA A 268 -6.54 -1.65 6.38
C ALA A 268 -5.95 -0.84 7.54
N ASP A 269 -5.15 -1.46 8.41
CA ASP A 269 -4.47 -0.77 9.52
C ASP A 269 -3.37 0.17 8.99
N VAL A 270 -2.61 -0.28 7.98
CA VAL A 270 -1.67 0.57 7.25
C VAL A 270 -2.42 1.76 6.64
N ILE A 271 -3.46 1.51 5.84
CA ILE A 271 -4.25 2.57 5.20
C ILE A 271 -4.81 3.54 6.25
N ARG A 272 -5.28 3.05 7.39
CA ARG A 272 -5.81 3.88 8.48
C ARG A 272 -4.77 4.83 9.05
N ILE A 273 -3.51 4.41 9.17
CA ILE A 273 -2.40 5.29 9.62
C ILE A 273 -2.22 6.44 8.63
N PHE A 274 -2.11 6.15 7.33
CA PHE A 274 -1.94 7.19 6.31
C PHE A 274 -3.16 8.11 6.25
N TYR A 275 -4.35 7.51 6.25
CA TYR A 275 -5.63 8.20 6.23
C TYR A 275 -5.82 9.17 7.41
N ARG A 276 -5.57 8.72 8.65
CA ARG A 276 -5.70 9.56 9.86
C ARG A 276 -4.74 10.75 9.88
N ASN A 277 -3.59 10.60 9.24
CA ASN A 277 -2.57 11.64 9.17
C ASN A 277 -2.71 12.53 7.92
N ASN A 278 -3.83 12.42 7.20
CA ASN A 278 -4.07 13.08 5.93
C ASN A 278 -2.85 12.87 5.00
N LYS A 279 -2.44 11.64 4.78
CA LYS A 279 -1.36 11.32 3.85
C LYS A 279 -1.95 10.55 2.68
N LEU A 280 -1.49 10.94 1.49
CA LEU A 280 -1.93 10.34 0.25
C LEU A 280 -1.39 8.91 0.13
N ILE A 281 -2.25 8.02 -0.31
CA ILE A 281 -1.96 6.70 -0.86
C ILE A 281 -2.12 6.84 -2.38
N GLY A 282 -0.99 6.83 -3.08
CA GLY A 282 -0.89 7.15 -4.50
C GLY A 282 -1.57 6.10 -5.38
N GLY A 283 -1.66 4.87 -4.89
CA GLY A 283 -2.48 3.82 -5.48
C GLY A 283 -2.39 2.49 -4.75
N ILE A 284 -3.43 1.67 -4.96
CA ILE A 284 -3.54 0.28 -4.53
C ILE A 284 -3.93 -0.52 -5.76
N THR A 285 -3.12 -1.51 -6.14
CA THR A 285 -3.48 -2.46 -7.20
C THR A 285 -3.48 -3.87 -6.64
N THR A 286 -4.59 -4.58 -6.77
CA THR A 286 -4.74 -5.98 -6.36
C THR A 286 -4.98 -6.87 -7.58
N ALA A 287 -4.42 -8.09 -7.59
CA ALA A 287 -4.77 -9.14 -8.55
C ALA A 287 -5.92 -10.02 -8.02
N GLY A 288 -6.41 -9.69 -6.83
CA GLY A 288 -7.45 -10.39 -6.09
C GLY A 288 -6.87 -11.42 -5.11
N TRP A 289 -7.72 -11.89 -4.21
CA TRP A 289 -7.39 -12.88 -3.21
C TRP A 289 -8.40 -14.03 -3.23
N SER A 290 -7.98 -15.24 -2.85
CA SER A 290 -8.89 -16.37 -2.75
C SER A 290 -9.95 -16.14 -1.66
N GLU A 291 -11.16 -16.68 -1.82
CA GLU A 291 -12.24 -16.59 -0.82
C GLU A 291 -11.87 -17.20 0.54
N THR A 292 -10.88 -18.09 0.54
CA THR A 292 -10.30 -18.72 1.74
C THR A 292 -9.33 -17.79 2.47
N ASN A 293 -8.84 -16.72 1.83
CA ASN A 293 -7.98 -15.72 2.45
C ASN A 293 -8.84 -14.73 3.27
N LYS A 294 -9.18 -15.15 4.50
CA LYS A 294 -9.99 -14.35 5.42
C LYS A 294 -9.32 -13.06 5.88
N VAL A 295 -7.99 -12.96 5.77
CA VAL A 295 -7.24 -11.77 6.16
C VAL A 295 -7.46 -10.67 5.14
N SER A 296 -7.22 -10.97 3.85
CA SER A 296 -7.47 -10.05 2.74
C SER A 296 -8.93 -9.62 2.68
N GLN A 297 -9.85 -10.58 2.86
CA GLN A 297 -11.29 -10.30 2.90
C GLN A 297 -11.65 -9.30 4.01
N LYS A 298 -11.15 -9.51 5.23
CA LYS A 298 -11.40 -8.62 6.36
C LYS A 298 -10.78 -7.23 6.15
N ALA A 299 -9.57 -7.17 5.60
CA ALA A 299 -8.94 -5.90 5.25
C ALA A 299 -9.79 -5.11 4.22
N ALA A 300 -10.33 -5.78 3.19
CA ALA A 300 -11.20 -5.15 2.20
C ALA A 300 -12.49 -4.60 2.82
N GLU A 301 -13.12 -5.36 3.71
CA GLU A 301 -14.32 -4.93 4.44
C GLU A 301 -14.04 -3.72 5.34
N GLU A 302 -12.89 -3.71 6.04
CA GLU A 302 -12.46 -2.58 6.87
C GLU A 302 -12.16 -1.33 6.02
N ILE A 303 -11.54 -1.49 4.84
CA ILE A 303 -11.30 -0.39 3.90
C ILE A 303 -12.62 0.17 3.35
N ARG A 304 -13.56 -0.71 2.99
CA ARG A 304 -14.90 -0.28 2.57
C ARG A 304 -15.61 0.48 3.68
N LYS A 305 -15.50 0.03 4.93
CA LYS A 305 -16.08 0.75 6.06
C LYS A 305 -15.45 2.13 6.24
N MET A 306 -14.13 2.26 6.10
CA MET A 306 -13.45 3.57 6.13
C MET A 306 -13.94 4.51 5.02
N TYR A 307 -14.21 3.96 3.83
CA TYR A 307 -14.84 4.72 2.73
C TYR A 307 -16.27 5.13 3.07
N GLU A 308 -17.11 4.23 3.58
CA GLU A 308 -18.51 4.52 3.94
C GLU A 308 -18.63 5.55 5.08
N GLU A 309 -17.69 5.55 6.03
CA GLU A 309 -17.64 6.52 7.13
C GLU A 309 -17.32 7.94 6.63
N ASN A 310 -16.49 8.10 5.60
CA ASN A 310 -16.17 9.40 5.02
C ASN A 310 -15.63 9.30 3.58
N GLU A 311 -16.54 9.11 2.62
CA GLU A 311 -16.22 8.96 1.20
C GLU A 311 -15.38 10.11 0.66
N LYS A 312 -15.72 11.34 1.10
CA LYS A 312 -15.01 12.58 0.75
C LYS A 312 -13.51 12.42 1.06
N ILE A 313 -13.18 12.23 2.33
CA ILE A 313 -11.78 12.19 2.79
C ILE A 313 -11.08 10.91 2.30
N PHE A 314 -11.79 9.80 2.14
CA PHE A 314 -11.16 8.58 1.62
C PHE A 314 -10.72 8.78 0.17
N SER A 315 -11.61 9.29 -0.69
CA SER A 315 -11.32 9.53 -2.11
C SER A 315 -10.25 10.61 -2.31
N ALA A 316 -10.09 11.50 -1.33
CA ALA A 316 -9.00 12.48 -1.26
C ALA A 316 -7.61 11.85 -1.12
N ASN A 317 -7.55 10.83 -0.28
CA ASN A 317 -6.31 10.26 0.21
C ASN A 317 -5.99 8.93 -0.48
N VAL A 318 -6.88 8.37 -1.30
CA VAL A 318 -6.63 7.14 -2.05
C VAL A 318 -6.91 7.41 -3.52
N ASN A 319 -5.87 7.83 -4.25
CA ASN A 319 -6.03 8.38 -5.61
C ASN A 319 -6.36 7.34 -6.67
N ASN A 320 -5.99 6.06 -6.45
CA ASN A 320 -6.12 5.03 -7.48
C ASN A 320 -6.29 3.64 -6.88
N PHE A 321 -7.53 3.20 -6.68
CA PHE A 321 -7.82 1.80 -6.39
C PHE A 321 -7.99 1.02 -7.72
N ARG A 322 -7.24 -0.05 -7.92
CA ARG A 322 -7.21 -0.81 -9.17
C ARG A 322 -7.32 -2.32 -8.91
N ILE A 323 -8.05 -3.01 -9.77
CA ILE A 323 -8.11 -4.48 -9.81
C ILE A 323 -7.49 -4.92 -11.15
N SER A 324 -6.48 -5.76 -11.10
CA SER A 324 -5.83 -6.34 -12.29
C SER A 324 -6.44 -7.70 -12.61
N VAL A 325 -6.88 -7.88 -13.85
CA VAL A 325 -7.40 -9.15 -14.38
C VAL A 325 -6.53 -9.59 -15.54
N ASN A 326 -5.80 -10.70 -15.40
CA ASN A 326 -4.94 -11.23 -16.45
C ASN A 326 -4.87 -12.77 -16.45
N ASN A 327 -4.46 -13.34 -17.58
CA ASN A 327 -4.39 -14.77 -17.82
C ASN A 327 -3.17 -15.46 -17.17
N THR A 328 -2.13 -14.70 -16.82
CA THR A 328 -0.91 -15.16 -16.14
C THR A 328 -1.12 -15.35 -14.63
N GLU A 329 -2.22 -14.85 -14.06
CA GLU A 329 -2.54 -15.06 -12.66
C GLU A 329 -2.58 -16.56 -12.31
N ARG A 330 -2.01 -16.94 -11.16
CA ARG A 330 -1.90 -18.35 -10.75
C ARG A 330 -3.26 -19.06 -10.72
N VAL A 331 -4.32 -18.38 -10.33
CA VAL A 331 -5.68 -18.96 -10.29
C VAL A 331 -6.23 -19.09 -11.71
N ALA A 332 -6.06 -18.07 -12.56
CA ALA A 332 -6.45 -18.10 -13.97
C ALA A 332 -5.82 -19.28 -14.72
N ARG A 333 -4.51 -19.50 -14.55
CA ARG A 333 -3.77 -20.62 -15.17
C ARG A 333 -4.23 -22.01 -14.72
N ARG A 334 -4.92 -22.11 -13.58
CA ARG A 334 -5.40 -23.39 -13.03
C ARG A 334 -6.87 -23.63 -13.39
N ASN A 335 -7.71 -22.62 -13.22
CA ASN A 335 -9.15 -22.70 -13.41
C ASN A 335 -9.75 -21.30 -13.62
N TYR A 336 -10.25 -21.03 -14.82
CA TYR A 336 -10.90 -19.77 -15.15
C TYR A 336 -12.17 -19.51 -14.36
N GLN A 337 -12.98 -20.53 -14.08
CA GLN A 337 -14.21 -20.36 -13.31
C GLN A 337 -13.90 -19.92 -11.88
N ASP A 338 -12.92 -20.57 -11.23
CA ASP A 338 -12.49 -20.19 -9.88
C ASP A 338 -11.92 -18.77 -9.87
N TYR A 339 -11.19 -18.38 -10.93
CA TYR A 339 -10.65 -17.03 -11.07
C TYR A 339 -11.75 -15.98 -11.24
N VAL A 340 -12.78 -16.26 -12.05
CA VAL A 340 -13.95 -15.38 -12.20
C VAL A 340 -14.64 -15.17 -10.86
N GLU A 341 -14.95 -16.25 -10.13
CA GLU A 341 -15.60 -16.12 -8.82
C GLU A 341 -14.73 -15.37 -7.81
N MET A 342 -13.40 -15.59 -7.84
CA MET A 342 -12.44 -14.82 -7.05
C MET A 342 -12.55 -13.31 -7.30
N ILE A 343 -12.52 -12.89 -8.58
CA ILE A 343 -12.61 -11.47 -8.93
C ILE A 343 -14.01 -10.89 -8.60
N LYS A 344 -15.08 -11.67 -8.78
CA LYS A 344 -16.43 -11.26 -8.35
C LYS A 344 -16.50 -11.02 -6.84
N ASN A 345 -15.87 -11.88 -6.04
CA ASN A 345 -15.80 -11.70 -4.59
C ASN A 345 -15.04 -10.41 -4.23
N VAL A 346 -13.92 -10.13 -4.88
CA VAL A 346 -13.15 -8.88 -4.70
C VAL A 346 -14.00 -7.65 -5.04
N LEU A 347 -14.67 -7.67 -6.20
CA LEU A 347 -15.56 -6.59 -6.65
C LEU A 347 -16.68 -6.32 -5.65
N THR A 348 -17.26 -7.39 -5.11
CA THR A 348 -18.34 -7.32 -4.11
C THR A 348 -17.83 -6.77 -2.78
N SER A 349 -16.66 -7.22 -2.32
CA SER A 349 -16.06 -6.80 -1.05
C SER A 349 -15.68 -5.33 -1.04
N LEU A 350 -15.29 -4.79 -2.20
CA LEU A 350 -14.89 -3.40 -2.41
C LEU A 350 -15.99 -2.58 -3.08
N ARG A 351 -17.25 -3.00 -2.98
CA ARG A 351 -18.39 -2.26 -3.56
C ARG A 351 -18.46 -0.85 -2.98
N GLY A 352 -18.81 0.12 -3.81
CA GLY A 352 -18.89 1.54 -3.43
C GLY A 352 -17.58 2.30 -3.56
N ILE A 353 -16.41 1.65 -3.40
CA ILE A 353 -15.11 2.32 -3.57
C ILE A 353 -14.88 2.60 -5.07
N PRO A 354 -14.57 3.85 -5.47
CA PRO A 354 -14.19 4.21 -6.83
C PRO A 354 -12.94 3.44 -7.23
N LYS A 355 -13.06 2.65 -8.30
CA LYS A 355 -11.99 1.75 -8.74
C LYS A 355 -11.90 1.66 -10.25
N LYS A 356 -10.73 1.25 -10.71
CA LYS A 356 -10.49 0.86 -12.10
C LYS A 356 -10.31 -0.65 -12.15
N ILE A 357 -10.91 -1.32 -13.13
CA ILE A 357 -10.54 -2.70 -13.44
C ILE A 357 -9.73 -2.70 -14.73
N LEU A 358 -8.56 -3.30 -14.65
CA LEU A 358 -7.58 -3.41 -15.73
C LEU A 358 -7.73 -4.81 -16.32
N MET A 359 -8.41 -4.91 -17.46
CA MET A 359 -8.67 -6.18 -18.12
C MET A 359 -7.63 -6.42 -19.22
N TYR A 360 -6.58 -7.17 -18.91
CA TYR A 360 -5.54 -7.53 -19.85
C TYR A 360 -6.06 -8.56 -20.85
N GLN A 361 -6.34 -8.07 -22.05
CA GLN A 361 -6.85 -8.85 -23.16
C GLN A 361 -5.70 -9.07 -24.14
N GLU A 362 -5.15 -10.29 -24.18
CA GLU A 362 -4.29 -10.69 -25.28
C GLU A 362 -5.19 -11.10 -26.45
N GLU A 363 -5.09 -10.41 -27.59
CA GLU A 363 -5.94 -10.65 -28.78
C GLU A 363 -5.94 -12.11 -29.25
N ASN A 364 -4.87 -12.85 -28.94
CA ASN A 364 -4.71 -14.26 -29.33
C ASN A 364 -5.28 -15.26 -28.31
N ASN A 365 -5.74 -14.82 -27.13
CA ASN A 365 -6.26 -15.69 -26.08
C ASN A 365 -7.80 -15.64 -26.02
N THR A 366 -8.43 -16.15 -27.09
CA THR A 366 -9.90 -16.20 -27.21
C THR A 366 -10.57 -16.94 -26.05
N GLU A 367 -9.90 -17.94 -25.47
CA GLU A 367 -10.43 -18.70 -24.35
C GLU A 367 -10.56 -17.86 -23.09
N PHE A 368 -9.53 -17.09 -22.73
CA PHE A 368 -9.55 -16.18 -21.58
C PHE A 368 -10.59 -15.06 -21.76
N LEU A 369 -10.74 -14.54 -22.98
CA LEU A 369 -11.78 -13.55 -23.29
C LEU A 369 -13.17 -14.09 -22.98
N ILE A 370 -13.50 -15.27 -23.53
CA ILE A 370 -14.83 -15.88 -23.40
C ILE A 370 -15.10 -16.37 -21.97
N GLN A 371 -14.11 -16.96 -21.30
CA GLN A 371 -14.31 -17.61 -20.00
C GLN A 371 -14.09 -16.69 -18.81
N VAL A 372 -13.35 -15.58 -18.96
CA VAL A 372 -13.01 -14.67 -17.86
C VAL A 372 -13.50 -13.26 -18.11
N ILE A 373 -13.08 -12.64 -19.22
CA ILE A 373 -13.36 -11.21 -19.47
C ILE A 373 -14.85 -10.96 -19.70
N ASP A 374 -15.49 -11.69 -20.62
CA ASP A 374 -16.90 -11.50 -20.95
C ASP A 374 -17.84 -11.75 -19.74
N PRO A 375 -17.66 -12.84 -18.95
CA PRO A 375 -18.46 -13.06 -17.74
C PRO A 375 -18.27 -11.96 -16.69
N LEU A 376 -17.05 -11.43 -16.53
CA LEU A 376 -16.78 -10.34 -15.60
C LEU A 376 -17.40 -9.02 -16.07
N LYS A 377 -17.31 -8.69 -17.37
CA LYS A 377 -17.97 -7.51 -17.95
C LYS A 377 -19.47 -7.56 -17.71
N LYS A 378 -20.10 -8.68 -18.05
CA LYS A 378 -21.53 -8.89 -17.81
C LYS A 378 -21.90 -8.73 -16.32
N PHE A 379 -21.12 -9.34 -15.43
CA PHE A 379 -21.35 -9.21 -14.00
C PHE A 379 -21.23 -7.76 -13.51
N ILE A 380 -20.26 -7.00 -14.04
CA ILE A 380 -20.07 -5.59 -13.70
C ILE A 380 -21.24 -4.73 -14.18
N GLU A 381 -21.70 -4.93 -15.42
CA GLU A 381 -22.86 -4.25 -16.00
C GLU A 381 -24.15 -4.53 -15.21
N GLU A 382 -24.35 -5.77 -14.75
CA GLU A 382 -25.54 -6.19 -14.00
C GLU A 382 -25.60 -5.64 -12.56
N ASN A 383 -24.47 -5.29 -11.95
CA ASN A 383 -24.38 -4.97 -10.52
C ASN A 383 -24.03 -3.50 -10.21
N ASP A 384 -23.71 -2.70 -11.23
CA ASP A 384 -23.31 -1.30 -11.12
C ASP A 384 -22.31 -1.02 -9.99
N PHE A 385 -21.05 -1.39 -10.22
CA PHE A 385 -19.99 -1.20 -9.23
C PHE A 385 -19.41 0.22 -9.19
N GLY A 386 -19.91 1.15 -10.02
CA GLY A 386 -19.37 2.51 -10.13
C GLY A 386 -17.88 2.52 -10.50
N LEU A 387 -17.43 1.58 -11.33
CA LEU A 387 -16.02 1.40 -11.69
C LEU A 387 -15.74 1.74 -13.15
N VAL A 388 -14.49 2.10 -13.44
CA VAL A 388 -14.03 2.31 -14.82
C VAL A 388 -13.39 1.02 -15.34
N VAL A 389 -13.92 0.49 -16.44
CA VAL A 389 -13.31 -0.63 -17.16
C VAL A 389 -12.26 -0.12 -18.12
N VAL A 390 -11.03 -0.59 -17.96
CA VAL A 390 -9.93 -0.32 -18.89
C VAL A 390 -9.62 -1.62 -19.62
N GLU A 391 -9.92 -1.64 -20.90
CA GLU A 391 -9.70 -2.78 -21.78
C GLU A 391 -8.31 -2.71 -22.42
N SER A 392 -7.65 -3.86 -22.52
CA SER A 392 -6.30 -3.99 -23.10
C SER A 392 -5.32 -2.92 -22.60
N PRO A 393 -5.22 -2.70 -21.26
CA PRO A 393 -4.29 -1.72 -20.75
C PRO A 393 -2.88 -2.11 -21.19
N LYS A 394 -2.18 -1.16 -21.80
CA LYS A 394 -0.77 -1.36 -22.11
C LYS A 394 0.00 -1.46 -20.80
N ILE A 395 0.86 -2.47 -20.71
CA ILE A 395 1.84 -2.56 -19.63
C ILE A 395 2.77 -1.36 -19.78
N SER A 396 3.06 -0.64 -18.69
CA SER A 396 3.91 0.54 -18.83
C SER A 396 5.27 0.15 -19.41
N SER A 397 5.83 1.10 -20.16
CA SER A 397 7.18 1.08 -20.70
C SER A 397 8.30 0.80 -19.69
N TYR A 398 8.03 0.81 -18.40
CA TYR A 398 9.00 0.43 -17.35
C TYR A 398 8.95 -1.04 -16.92
N SER A 399 8.04 -1.84 -17.48
CA SER A 399 8.09 -3.31 -17.37
C SER A 399 9.06 -3.87 -18.40
N PRO A 400 9.87 -4.90 -18.08
CA PRO A 400 10.89 -5.42 -18.99
C PRO A 400 10.39 -6.04 -20.31
N ASP A 401 9.07 -6.13 -20.57
CA ASP A 401 8.53 -6.72 -21.80
C ASP A 401 7.65 -5.74 -22.62
N GLY A 402 8.12 -5.39 -23.83
CA GLY A 402 7.25 -5.12 -25.00
C GLY A 402 7.21 -3.71 -25.60
N GLY A 403 7.97 -3.50 -26.69
CA GLY A 403 7.55 -2.68 -27.84
C GLY A 403 7.76 -1.15 -27.78
N GLU A 404 8.21 -0.58 -28.90
CA GLU A 404 8.30 0.87 -29.16
C GLU A 404 6.97 1.43 -29.71
N ASP A 405 6.74 2.69 -29.36
CA ASP A 405 5.81 3.68 -29.95
C ASP A 405 4.34 3.85 -29.48
N GLN A 406 4.09 5.12 -29.14
CA GLN A 406 2.86 5.93 -28.98
C GLN A 406 1.98 5.81 -27.72
N GLU A 407 1.96 6.97 -27.02
CA GLU A 407 1.11 7.46 -25.92
C GLU A 407 0.57 6.40 -24.94
N ASP A 408 1.29 6.25 -23.82
CA ASP A 408 1.02 5.27 -22.76
C ASP A 408 0.14 5.83 -21.63
N HIS A 409 -0.76 4.99 -21.13
CA HIS A 409 -1.47 5.19 -19.87
C HIS A 409 -1.08 4.10 -18.85
N ASP A 410 -0.71 4.59 -17.65
CA ASP A 410 -0.08 3.90 -16.52
C ASP A 410 -0.78 2.63 -16.02
N VAL A 411 -0.13 1.48 -16.23
CA VAL A 411 -0.17 0.43 -15.19
C VAL A 411 1.04 0.42 -14.28
N MET A 412 2.16 1.07 -14.60
CA MET A 412 3.27 1.22 -13.67
C MET A 412 3.69 2.68 -13.57
N ALA A 413 3.22 3.36 -12.53
CA ALA A 413 3.87 4.60 -12.13
C ALA A 413 5.23 4.22 -11.54
N CYS A 414 6.25 4.11 -12.39
CA CYS A 414 7.64 4.17 -11.97
C CYS A 414 7.90 5.58 -11.51
N MET A 415 7.61 5.81 -10.22
CA MET A 415 7.92 7.06 -9.56
C MET A 415 9.40 7.02 -9.23
N PRO A 416 10.24 7.80 -9.94
CA PRO A 416 11.64 7.89 -9.61
C PRO A 416 11.83 8.47 -8.20
N GLY A 417 12.92 8.08 -7.56
CA GLY A 417 13.24 8.38 -6.18
C GLY A 417 13.66 7.14 -5.39
N TYR A 418 13.69 7.27 -4.07
CA TYR A 418 14.00 6.19 -3.16
C TYR A 418 12.78 5.32 -2.87
N HIS A 419 13.02 4.02 -2.74
CA HIS A 419 12.07 2.98 -2.39
C HIS A 419 12.57 2.29 -1.12
N ILE A 420 11.68 2.09 -0.15
CA ILE A 420 11.99 1.31 1.06
C ILE A 420 11.32 -0.05 0.91
N HIS A 421 12.11 -1.11 0.84
CA HIS A 421 11.63 -2.49 0.81
C HIS A 421 11.22 -2.98 2.21
N PRO A 422 10.42 -4.07 2.31
CA PRO A 422 10.01 -4.67 3.58
C PRO A 422 11.13 -5.01 4.56
N ASP A 423 12.31 -5.33 4.05
CA ASP A 423 13.51 -5.68 4.82
C ASP A 423 14.36 -4.46 5.21
N GLY A 424 13.84 -3.26 5.00
CA GLY A 424 14.52 -1.99 5.28
C GLY A 424 15.48 -1.54 4.18
N THR A 425 15.71 -2.34 3.14
CA THR A 425 16.63 -1.97 2.04
C THR A 425 16.13 -0.73 1.31
N ILE A 426 17.03 0.24 1.12
CA ILE A 426 16.75 1.47 0.37
C ILE A 426 17.28 1.29 -1.05
N ALA A 427 16.38 1.38 -2.03
CA ALA A 427 16.72 1.33 -3.45
C ALA A 427 16.43 2.67 -4.13
N LEU A 428 17.21 3.03 -5.14
CA LEU A 428 17.04 4.24 -5.94
C LEU A 428 16.56 3.87 -7.35
N GLN A 429 15.50 4.52 -7.80
CA GLN A 429 15.09 4.49 -9.21
C GLN A 429 15.29 5.88 -9.81
N ASP A 430 16.22 6.00 -10.77
CA ASP A 430 16.53 7.28 -11.40
C ASP A 430 15.38 7.81 -12.29
N PHE A 431 15.30 9.14 -12.40
CA PHE A 431 14.39 9.81 -13.33
C PHE A 431 14.80 9.50 -14.78
N ALA A 432 13.84 9.05 -15.60
CA ALA A 432 14.01 8.86 -17.05
C ALA A 432 14.37 10.14 -17.85
N CYS A 433 14.58 11.28 -17.18
CA CYS A 433 14.84 12.57 -17.80
C CYS A 433 16.30 12.75 -18.23
N ASP A 434 17.23 11.91 -17.78
CA ASP A 434 18.62 11.94 -18.23
C ASP A 434 18.82 10.89 -19.34
N ILE A 435 19.48 11.24 -20.44
CA ILE A 435 19.59 10.45 -21.68
C ILE A 435 20.29 9.07 -21.46
N ARG A 436 20.74 8.81 -20.24
CA ARG A 436 21.46 7.61 -19.80
C ARG A 436 20.58 6.56 -19.09
N THR A 437 19.37 6.91 -18.65
CA THR A 437 18.46 5.93 -18.04
C THR A 437 17.68 5.19 -19.12
N HIS A 438 17.89 3.88 -19.23
CA HIS A 438 17.17 3.05 -20.18
C HIS A 438 15.72 2.81 -19.71
N LYS A 439 14.79 2.76 -20.67
CA LYS A 439 13.41 2.28 -20.50
C LYS A 439 13.44 0.94 -19.72
N GLY A 440 12.73 0.85 -18.59
CA GLY A 440 12.70 -0.36 -17.75
C GLY A 440 13.72 -0.44 -16.61
N ALA A 441 14.38 0.66 -16.22
CA ALA A 441 15.29 0.66 -15.07
C ALA A 441 14.55 0.29 -13.77
N ARG A 442 14.97 -0.83 -13.14
CA ARG A 442 14.50 -1.25 -11.81
C ARG A 442 15.16 -0.37 -10.73
N PRO A 443 14.51 -0.17 -9.57
CA PRO A 443 15.21 0.39 -8.41
C PRO A 443 16.48 -0.42 -8.12
N GLU A 444 17.60 0.26 -8.01
CA GLU A 444 18.90 -0.33 -7.68
C GLU A 444 19.16 -0.15 -6.18
N ASP A 445 19.61 -1.22 -5.53
CA ASP A 445 19.98 -1.18 -4.12
C ASP A 445 21.09 -0.14 -3.90
N THR A 446 20.88 0.77 -2.95
CA THR A 446 21.86 1.80 -2.60
C THR A 446 22.98 1.27 -1.69
N GLY A 447 22.83 0.04 -1.18
CA GLY A 447 23.69 -0.55 -0.15
C GLY A 447 23.34 -0.10 1.26
N VAL A 448 22.31 0.73 1.42
CA VAL A 448 21.86 1.28 2.71
C VAL A 448 20.59 0.57 3.16
N LYS A 449 20.52 0.31 4.48
CA LYS A 449 19.34 -0.25 5.14
C LYS A 449 18.82 0.69 6.21
N LEU A 450 17.51 0.74 6.32
CA LEU A 450 16.79 1.54 7.29
C LEU A 450 16.85 0.93 8.71
N PHE A 451 16.93 -0.39 8.78
CA PHE A 451 17.03 -1.18 10.00
C PHE A 451 17.63 -2.56 9.66
N ASP A 452 18.49 -3.10 10.53
CA ASP A 452 18.97 -4.46 10.42
C ASP A 452 18.11 -5.45 11.23
N HIS A 453 17.78 -6.57 10.60
CA HIS A 453 17.16 -7.72 11.25
C HIS A 453 18.25 -8.63 11.81
N THR A 454 18.91 -8.23 12.90
CA THR A 454 19.85 -9.10 13.62
C THR A 454 19.14 -10.21 14.38
#